data_AF-A0A6B1A996-F1
#
_entry.id   AF-A0A6B1A996-F1
#
_cell.length_a   1.000
_cell.length_b   1.000
_cell.length_c   1.000
_cell.angle_alpha   90.00
_cell.angle_beta   90.00
_cell.angle_gamma   90.00
#
_symmetry.space_group_name_H-M   'P 1'
#
loop_
_entity.id
_entity.type
_entity.pdbx_description
1 polymer ?
#
loop_
_entity_poly.entity_id
_entity_poly.type
_entity_poly.pdbx_seq_one_letter_code
_entity_poly.pdbx_strand_id
1 'polypeptide(L)'
;MDRPNILFILSDQHSKFHLGCYGDPLVRTPHLDRLASEGMRFANAYTPSPLCAPARMAFMTGRRPSANQVWGNDHILNSALPT
;
A
#
# COMPACT_ATOMS: atom_id res chain seq x y z
N MET A 1 -21.90 14.84 -12.59
CA MET A 1 -20.68 14.75 -11.77
C MET A 1 -19.58 14.27 -12.67
N ASP A 2 -18.50 15.03 -12.79
CA ASP A 2 -17.35 14.61 -13.58
C ASP A 2 -16.63 13.43 -12.90
N ARG A 3 -16.04 12.54 -13.70
CA ARG A 3 -15.29 11.39 -13.18
C ARG A 3 -14.06 11.92 -12.42
N PRO A 4 -13.88 11.58 -11.12
CA PRO A 4 -12.72 12.04 -10.37
C PRO A 4 -11.44 11.36 -10.87
N ASN A 5 -10.33 12.09 -10.80
CA ASN A 5 -9.00 11.51 -10.94
C ASN A 5 -8.63 10.74 -9.66
N ILE A 6 -7.90 9.63 -9.80
CA ILE A 6 -7.41 8.82 -8.67
C ILE A 6 -5.88 8.85 -8.68
N LEU A 7 -5.27 9.32 -7.58
CA LEU A 7 -3.82 9.33 -7.38
C LEU A 7 -3.44 8.30 -6.31
N PHE A 8 -2.67 7.28 -6.70
CA PHE A 8 -2.07 6.33 -5.77
C PHE A 8 -0.63 6.75 -5.43
N ILE A 9 -0.37 7.05 -4.16
CA ILE A 9 0.99 7.30 -3.64
C ILE A 9 1.41 6.06 -2.84
N LEU A 10 2.43 5.35 -3.33
CA LEU A 10 2.93 4.11 -2.71
C LEU A 10 4.44 4.19 -2.46
N SER A 11 4.83 4.09 -1.20
CA SER A 11 6.23 3.99 -0.76
C SER A 11 6.64 2.53 -0.50
N ASP A 12 7.89 2.16 -0.77
CA ASP A 12 8.44 0.83 -0.47
C ASP A 12 8.94 0.75 0.98
N GLN A 13 8.74 -0.41 1.62
CA GLN A 13 9.19 -0.74 2.98
C GLN A 13 8.84 0.30 4.06
N HIS A 14 7.70 0.98 3.92
CA HIS A 14 7.30 2.05 4.83
C HIS A 14 6.62 1.48 6.08
N SER A 15 7.27 1.66 7.23
CA SER A 15 6.68 1.35 8.54
C SER A 15 5.72 2.47 8.99
N LYS A 16 4.51 2.09 9.42
CA LYS A 16 3.54 3.04 9.99
C LYS A 16 4.08 3.77 11.22
N PHE A 17 5.07 3.21 11.91
CA PHE A 17 5.65 3.78 13.11
C PHE A 17 6.58 4.96 12.85
N HIS A 18 6.90 5.26 11.58
CA HIS A 18 7.74 6.38 11.17
C HIS A 18 6.94 7.56 10.58
N LEU A 19 5.71 7.76 11.06
CA LEU A 19 4.80 8.82 10.61
C LEU A 19 4.28 9.61 11.82
N GLY A 20 4.33 10.94 11.74
CA GLY A 20 3.81 11.83 12.77
C GLY A 20 2.33 11.59 13.07
N CYS A 21 1.50 11.37 12.04
CA CYS A 21 0.08 11.02 12.19
C CYS A 21 -0.20 9.65 12.83
N TYR A 22 0.82 8.83 13.04
CA TYR A 22 0.78 7.60 13.83
C TYR A 22 1.54 7.70 15.16
N GLY A 23 2.07 8.87 15.50
CA GLY A 23 2.66 9.16 16.81
C GLY A 23 4.18 9.09 16.88
N ASP A 24 4.91 9.09 15.76
CA ASP A 24 6.38 9.21 15.79
C ASP A 24 6.79 10.59 16.35
N PRO A 25 7.58 10.66 17.44
CA PRO A 25 7.98 11.93 18.05
C PRO A 25 9.20 12.60 17.37
N LEU A 26 9.92 11.89 16.48
CA LEU A 26 11.16 12.35 15.86
C LEU A 26 10.98 12.64 14.36
N VAL A 27 10.29 11.77 13.65
CA VAL A 27 10.15 11.87 12.19
C VAL A 27 9.09 12.91 11.83
N ARG A 28 9.49 13.95 11.08
CA ARG A 28 8.62 15.05 10.66
C ARG A 28 8.01 14.76 9.29
N THR A 29 6.71 14.48 9.24
CA THR A 29 5.98 14.14 7.99
C THR A 29 4.81 15.09 7.70
N PRO A 30 5.01 16.42 7.70
CA PRO A 30 3.91 17.39 7.73
C PRO A 30 2.92 17.27 6.55
N HIS A 31 3.39 16.86 5.36
CA HIS A 31 2.52 16.67 4.19
C HIS A 31 1.65 15.41 4.29
N LEU A 32 2.18 14.32 4.85
CA LEU A 32 1.42 13.09 5.08
C LEU A 32 0.47 13.25 6.27
N ASP A 33 0.89 14.01 7.29
CA ASP A 33 0.06 14.32 8.45
C ASP A 33 -1.16 15.16 8.05
N ARG A 34 -0.95 16.17 7.19
CA ARG A 34 -2.04 16.97 6.60
C ARG A 34 -2.99 16.11 5.76
N LEU A 35 -2.46 15.22 4.92
CA LEU A 35 -3.28 14.29 4.13
C LEU A 35 -4.15 13.40 5.03
N ALA A 36 -3.59 12.91 6.14
CA ALA A 36 -4.33 12.11 7.11
C ALA A 36 -5.41 12.91 7.87
N SER A 37 -5.19 14.19 8.16
CA SER A 37 -6.18 15.04 8.85
C SER A 37 -7.34 15.49 7.96
N GLU A 38 -7.12 15.59 6.65
CA GLU A 38 -8.13 15.99 5.66
C GLU A 38 -8.92 14.78 5.10
N GLY A 39 -8.57 13.56 5.51
CA GLY A 39 -9.10 12.32 4.95
C GLY A 39 -9.41 11.23 5.98
N MET A 40 -9.33 9.98 5.53
CA MET A 40 -9.54 8.79 6.36
C MET A 40 -8.20 8.09 6.59
N ARG A 41 -7.90 7.75 7.85
CA ARG A 41 -6.68 7.03 8.23
C ARG A 41 -7.04 5.69 8.89
N PHE A 42 -6.44 4.61 8.42
CA PHE A 42 -6.65 3.27 8.96
C PHE A 42 -5.59 2.90 9.99
N ALA A 43 -5.95 2.75 11.26
CA ALA A 43 -5.01 2.38 12.32
C ALA A 43 -4.37 0.97 12.11
N ASN A 44 -5.12 0.08 11.47
CA ASN A 44 -4.83 -1.35 11.33
C ASN A 44 -4.96 -1.82 9.87
N ALA A 45 -4.13 -1.27 8.98
CA ALA A 45 -3.96 -1.76 7.61
C ALA A 45 -2.77 -2.74 7.55
N TYR A 46 -2.95 -3.91 6.92
CA TYR A 46 -1.94 -4.96 6.85
C TYR A 46 -1.59 -5.31 5.40
N THR A 47 -0.32 -5.60 5.14
CA THR A 47 0.12 -6.14 3.85
C THR A 47 -0.35 -7.60 3.69
N PRO A 48 -0.81 -8.01 2.50
CA PRO A 48 -1.16 -9.41 2.23
C PRO A 48 0.07 -10.33 2.18
N SER A 49 1.27 -9.78 2.02
CA SER A 49 2.55 -10.51 2.11
C SER A 49 3.68 -9.57 2.56
N PRO A 50 4.58 -9.98 3.46
CA PRO A 50 5.71 -9.14 3.89
C PRO A 50 6.91 -9.22 2.92
N LEU A 51 6.65 -9.26 1.60
CA LEU A 51 7.67 -9.32 0.55
C LEU A 51 7.25 -8.50 -0.69
N CYS A 52 8.22 -7.88 -1.37
CA CYS A 52 7.98 -6.87 -2.41
C CYS A 52 7.05 -7.32 -3.55
N ALA A 53 7.42 -8.32 -4.35
CA ALA A 53 6.60 -8.72 -5.50
C ALA A 53 5.26 -9.33 -5.07
N PRO A 54 5.19 -10.25 -4.09
CA PRO A 54 3.91 -10.78 -3.60
C PRO A 54 2.96 -9.70 -3.07
N ALA A 55 3.46 -8.71 -2.32
CA ALA A 55 2.65 -7.60 -1.81
C ALA A 55 2.09 -6.73 -2.93
N ARG A 56 2.94 -6.35 -3.90
CA ARG A 56 2.57 -5.48 -5.02
C ARG A 56 1.59 -6.16 -5.96
N MET A 57 1.81 -7.43 -6.27
CA MET A 57 0.91 -8.18 -7.15
C MET A 57 -0.45 -8.45 -6.48
N ALA A 58 -0.47 -8.68 -5.17
CA ALA A 58 -1.72 -8.76 -4.42
C ALA A 58 -2.46 -7.42 -4.35
N PHE A 59 -1.73 -6.30 -4.18
CA PHE A 59 -2.29 -4.95 -4.22
C PHE A 59 -2.93 -4.63 -5.58
N MET A 60 -2.22 -4.88 -6.69
CA MET A 60 -2.71 -4.59 -8.04
C MET A 60 -3.93 -5.43 -8.41
N THR A 61 -3.91 -6.73 -8.10
CA THR A 61 -4.99 -7.65 -8.51
C THR A 61 -6.18 -7.69 -7.54
N GLY A 62 -6.04 -7.11 -6.34
CA GLY A 62 -7.01 -7.28 -5.25
C GLY A 62 -7.14 -8.73 -4.76
N ARG A 63 -6.16 -9.59 -5.05
CA ARG A 63 -6.18 -11.03 -4.73
C ARG A 63 -5.02 -11.40 -3.82
N ARG A 64 -5.23 -12.35 -2.90
CA ARG A 64 -4.16 -12.87 -2.05
C ARG A 64 -3.07 -13.57 -2.90
N PRO A 65 -1.82 -13.68 -2.40
CA PRO A 65 -0.78 -14.48 -3.05
C PRO A 65 -1.22 -15.89 -3.43
N SER A 66 -2.07 -16.53 -2.60
CA SER A 66 -2.62 -17.85 -2.89
C SER A 66 -3.59 -17.92 -4.06
N ALA A 67 -4.16 -16.79 -4.47
CA ALA A 67 -5.08 -16.71 -5.60
C ALA A 67 -4.41 -16.17 -6.88
N ASN A 68 -3.32 -15.40 -6.75
CA ASN A 68 -2.56 -14.88 -7.91
C ASN A 68 -1.24 -15.62 -8.20
N GLN A 69 -0.83 -16.54 -7.33
CA GLN A 69 0.33 -17.43 -7.44
C GLN A 69 1.70 -16.72 -7.46
N VAL A 70 1.77 -15.47 -7.00
CA VAL A 70 3.04 -14.73 -6.82
C VAL A 70 3.49 -14.89 -5.37
N TRP A 71 4.39 -15.85 -5.14
CA TRP A 71 4.84 -16.26 -3.81
C TRP A 71 6.20 -15.67 -3.43
N GLY A 72 7.09 -15.50 -4.42
CA GLY A 72 8.44 -14.96 -4.27
C GLY A 72 8.69 -13.71 -5.12
N ASN A 73 9.87 -13.10 -4.95
CA ASN A 73 10.30 -11.94 -5.73
C ASN A 73 10.72 -12.29 -7.17
N ASP A 74 10.96 -13.56 -7.44
CA ASP A 74 11.31 -14.15 -8.73
C ASP A 74 10.08 -14.59 -9.54
N HIS A 75 8.87 -14.47 -8.99
CA HIS A 75 7.64 -14.86 -9.67
C HIS A 75 7.10 -13.71 -10.55
N ILE A 76 6.53 -14.09 -11.69
CA ILE A 76 5.90 -13.17 -12.64
C ILE A 76 4.39 -13.33 -12.56
N LEU A 77 3.65 -12.21 -12.49
CA LEU A 77 2.19 -12.21 -12.52
C LEU A 77 1.69 -12.66 -13.89
N ASN A 78 0.73 -13.59 -13.91
CA ASN A 78 0.05 -13.97 -15.15
C ASN A 78 -0.72 -12.78 -15.73
N SER A 79 -0.36 -12.39 -16.97
CA SER A 79 -0.96 -11.26 -17.68
C SER A 79 -2.47 -11.34 -17.92
N ALA A 80 -3.08 -12.53 -17.76
CA ALA A 80 -4.53 -12.70 -17.84
C ALA A 80 -5.28 -12.22 -16.59
N LEU A 81 -4.58 -11.93 -15.48
CA LEU A 81 -5.20 -11.44 -14.24
C LEU A 81 -5.45 -9.92 -14.34
N PRO A 82 -6.67 -9.43 -14.07
CA PRO A 82 -6.94 -7.99 -14.02
C PRO A 82 -6.09 -7.28 -12.96
N THR A 83 -5.60 -6.09 -13.30
CA THR A 83 -4.80 -5.17 -12.46
C THR A 83 -5.35 -3.77 -12.51
#